data_AF-A0A497B7L0-F1
#
_entry.id   AF-A0A497B7L0-F1
#
_cell.length_a   1.000
_cell.length_b   1.000
_cell.length_c   1.000
_cell.angle_alpha   90.00
_cell.angle_beta   90.00
_cell.angle_gamma   90.00
#
_symmetry.space_group_name_H-M   'P 1'
#
loop_
_entity.id
_entity.type
_entity.pdbx_description
1 polymer ?
#
loop_
_entity_poly.entity_id
_entity_poly.type
_entity_poly.pdbx_seq_one_letter_code
_entity_poly.pdbx_strand_id
1 'polypeptide(L)'
;MIAADTGHRYIDEDDYGPHNKAAWFNLITDSKNVVIQCPAMCRYVHCVRAFVVMMLRPLADIIASQERIGWGANEAIELARYENASPPIAAVKYDFWRNHQRPAIDTWLEVEYESLRGHPLWIDKRERAEFTARQTERIA
;
A
#
# COMPACT_ATOMS: atom_id res chain seq x y z
N MET A 1 -8.05 -8.14 -7.26
CA MET A 1 -8.99 -7.00 -7.35
C MET A 1 -8.47 -6.08 -8.44
N ILE A 2 -7.71 -5.01 -8.18
CA ILE A 2 -7.28 -4.06 -9.24
C ILE A 2 -6.64 -4.74 -10.46
N ALA A 3 -5.60 -5.57 -10.27
CA ALA A 3 -4.95 -6.27 -11.39
C ALA A 3 -5.93 -7.15 -12.20
N ALA A 4 -6.72 -7.98 -11.49
CA ALA A 4 -7.72 -8.86 -12.09
C ALA A 4 -8.81 -8.09 -12.84
N ASP A 5 -9.38 -7.06 -12.22
CA ASP A 5 -10.53 -6.30 -12.74
C ASP A 5 -10.14 -5.43 -13.94
N THR A 6 -8.86 -5.06 -14.04
CA THR A 6 -8.32 -4.23 -15.13
C THR A 6 -7.59 -5.04 -16.20
N GLY A 7 -7.48 -6.37 -16.05
CA GLY A 7 -6.70 -7.23 -16.94
C GLY A 7 -5.19 -6.93 -16.95
N HIS A 8 -4.67 -6.31 -15.89
CA HIS A 8 -3.25 -6.00 -15.75
C HIS A 8 -2.51 -7.14 -15.05
N ARG A 9 -1.20 -7.26 -15.31
CA ARG A 9 -0.35 -8.24 -14.63
C ARG A 9 0.00 -7.76 -13.23
N TYR A 10 -0.31 -8.57 -12.21
CA TYR A 10 0.17 -8.32 -10.86
C TYR A 10 1.67 -8.63 -10.75
N ILE A 11 2.41 -7.79 -10.02
CA ILE A 11 3.81 -8.05 -9.64
C ILE A 11 3.91 -8.02 -8.12
N ASP A 12 4.48 -9.08 -7.56
CA ASP A 12 4.71 -9.19 -6.13
C ASP A 12 5.87 -8.27 -5.70
N GLU A 13 5.77 -7.67 -4.52
CA GLU A 13 6.85 -6.82 -4.01
C GLU A 13 8.12 -7.60 -3.68
N ASP A 14 8.01 -8.90 -3.43
CA ASP A 14 9.15 -9.81 -3.25
C ASP A 14 9.97 -9.99 -4.53
N ASP A 15 9.35 -9.87 -5.72
CA ASP A 15 10.03 -10.08 -7.01
C ASP A 15 11.15 -9.07 -7.26
N TYR A 16 11.07 -7.89 -6.64
CA TYR A 16 12.08 -6.83 -6.75
C TYR A 16 12.66 -6.39 -5.40
N GLY A 17 12.07 -6.81 -4.29
CA GLY A 17 12.45 -6.46 -2.92
C GLY A 17 11.71 -5.20 -2.42
N PRO A 18 10.94 -5.27 -1.32
CA PRO A 18 10.01 -4.21 -0.87
C PRO A 18 10.70 -2.91 -0.41
N HIS A 19 12.02 -2.88 -0.32
CA HIS A 19 12.83 -1.69 -0.01
C HIS A 19 13.88 -1.36 -1.07
N ASN A 20 13.91 -2.09 -2.19
CA ASN A 20 14.82 -1.83 -3.30
C ASN A 20 14.27 -0.74 -4.23
N LYS A 21 14.51 0.52 -3.86
CA LYS A 21 14.02 1.69 -4.62
C LYS A 21 14.45 1.67 -6.09
N ALA A 22 15.69 1.24 -6.38
CA ALA A 22 16.21 1.21 -7.74
C ALA A 22 15.49 0.17 -8.60
N ALA A 23 15.33 -1.05 -8.10
CA ALA A 23 14.59 -2.10 -8.83
C ALA A 23 13.12 -1.73 -9.02
N TRP A 24 12.47 -1.15 -8.01
CA TRP A 24 11.10 -0.65 -8.10
C TRP A 24 10.94 0.44 -9.18
N PHE A 25 11.87 1.40 -9.22
CA PHE A 25 11.86 2.48 -10.22
C PHE A 25 12.05 1.95 -11.66
N ASN A 26 13.02 1.05 -11.85
CA ASN A 26 13.24 0.40 -13.15
C ASN A 26 11.99 -0.39 -13.57
N LEU A 27 11.40 -1.15 -12.64
CA LEU A 27 10.22 -1.95 -12.92
C LEU A 27 9.04 -1.10 -13.41
N ILE A 28 8.75 0.01 -12.73
CA ILE A 28 7.67 0.92 -13.14
C ILE A 28 7.96 1.58 -14.49
N THR A 29 9.21 1.93 -14.75
CA THR A 29 9.61 2.61 -15.99
C THR A 29 9.54 1.69 -17.20
N ASP A 30 9.95 0.42 -17.03
CA ASP A 30 10.10 -0.53 -18.13
C ASP A 30 8.84 -1.38 -18.37
N SER A 31 7.91 -1.40 -17.42
CA SER A 31 6.70 -2.22 -17.51
C SER A 31 5.50 -1.45 -18.05
N LYS A 32 4.64 -2.15 -18.80
CA LYS A 32 3.31 -1.67 -19.21
C LYS A 32 2.25 -2.64 -18.71
N ASN A 33 1.06 -2.13 -18.42
CA ASN A 33 -0.10 -2.92 -18.01
C ASN A 33 0.18 -3.79 -16.78
N VAL A 34 0.86 -3.23 -15.78
CA VAL A 34 1.17 -3.90 -14.50
C VAL A 34 0.52 -3.20 -13.32
N VAL A 35 0.25 -3.95 -12.27
CA VAL A 35 -0.20 -3.45 -10.97
C VAL A 35 0.77 -3.94 -9.92
N ILE A 36 1.32 -2.99 -9.15
CA ILE A 36 2.23 -3.25 -8.04
C ILE A 36 1.56 -2.77 -6.75
N GLN A 37 1.49 -3.63 -5.75
CA GLN A 37 1.05 -3.25 -4.41
C GLN A 37 2.27 -3.26 -3.49
N CYS A 38 2.72 -2.08 -3.04
CA CYS A 38 3.90 -1.98 -2.17
C CYS A 38 3.80 -0.80 -1.19
N PRO A 39 3.18 -0.99 -0.02
CA PRO A 39 3.05 0.06 1.00
C PRO A 39 4.38 0.63 1.50
N ALA A 40 5.47 -0.15 1.39
CA ALA A 40 6.82 0.27 1.76
C ALA A 40 7.40 1.34 0.82
N MET A 41 6.99 1.34 -0.45
CA MET A 41 7.41 2.35 -1.44
C MET A 41 6.51 3.60 -1.45
N CYS A 42 5.51 3.67 -0.57
CA CYS A 42 4.56 4.78 -0.49
C CYS A 42 5.25 6.14 -0.49
N ARG A 43 6.40 6.32 0.18
CA ARG A 43 7.14 7.61 0.21
C ARG A 43 7.53 8.12 -1.18
N TYR A 44 7.71 7.25 -2.17
CA TYR A 44 8.31 7.60 -3.47
C TYR A 44 7.32 7.65 -4.64
N VAL A 45 6.02 7.47 -4.41
CA VAL A 45 5.02 7.37 -5.51
C VAL A 45 4.91 8.63 -6.37
N HIS A 46 5.29 9.80 -5.85
CA HIS A 46 5.35 11.05 -6.62
C HIS A 46 6.59 11.17 -7.51
N CYS A 47 7.56 10.25 -7.39
CA CYS A 47 8.77 10.25 -8.21
C CYS A 47 8.60 9.46 -9.52
N VAL A 48 7.45 8.81 -9.74
CA VAL A 48 7.22 7.91 -10.88
C VAL A 48 6.00 8.36 -11.69
N ARG A 49 6.00 8.04 -12.98
CA ARG A 49 4.85 8.28 -13.86
C ARG A 49 3.96 7.04 -13.88
N ALA A 50 2.99 6.98 -12.97
CA ALA A 50 2.03 5.88 -12.87
C ALA A 50 0.64 6.40 -12.48
N PHE A 51 -0.39 5.59 -12.73
CA PHE A 51 -1.69 5.79 -12.09
C PHE A 51 -1.61 5.29 -10.65
N VAL A 52 -1.72 6.19 -9.67
CA VAL A 52 -1.54 5.85 -8.26
C VAL A 52 -2.89 5.63 -7.58
N VAL A 53 -3.09 4.43 -7.02
CA VAL A 53 -4.26 4.15 -6.16
C VAL A 53 -3.82 4.23 -4.69
N MET A 54 -4.34 5.19 -3.95
CA MET A 54 -4.14 5.30 -2.51
C MET A 54 -5.32 4.63 -1.78
N MET A 55 -5.05 3.57 -1.04
CA MET A 55 -6.06 2.87 -0.23
C MET A 55 -6.20 3.53 1.13
N LEU A 56 -7.39 4.06 1.42
CA LEU A 56 -7.72 4.72 2.67
C LEU A 56 -8.44 3.72 3.59
N ARG A 57 -7.98 3.62 4.84
CA ARG A 57 -8.58 2.74 5.85
C ARG A 57 -8.60 3.50 7.19
N PRO A 58 -9.62 3.33 8.03
CA PRO A 58 -9.66 3.98 9.34
C PRO A 58 -8.40 3.69 10.15
N LEU A 59 -7.79 4.72 10.74
CA LEU A 59 -6.54 4.59 11.49
C LEU A 59 -6.65 3.53 12.61
N ALA A 60 -7.79 3.52 13.33
CA ALA A 60 -8.05 2.54 14.37
C ALA A 60 -7.99 1.08 13.86
N ASP A 61 -8.46 0.84 12.63
CA ASP A 61 -8.41 -0.50 12.03
C ASP A 61 -7.00 -0.89 11.56
N ILE A 62 -6.19 0.09 11.15
CA ILE A 62 -4.78 -0.13 10.80
C ILE A 62 -3.98 -0.45 12.06
N ILE A 63 -4.13 0.35 13.12
CA ILE A 63 -3.46 0.16 14.41
C ILE A 63 -3.79 -1.21 14.99
N ALA A 64 -5.09 -1.56 15.08
CA ALA A 64 -5.51 -2.87 15.57
C ALA A 64 -4.93 -4.03 14.71
N SER A 65 -4.77 -3.82 13.40
CA SER A 65 -4.15 -4.81 12.52
C SER A 65 -2.64 -4.93 12.75
N GLN A 66 -1.93 -3.83 12.98
CA GLN A 66 -0.50 -3.80 13.26
C GLN A 66 -0.19 -4.47 14.60
N GLU A 67 -0.98 -4.17 15.64
CA GLU A 67 -0.90 -4.80 16.95
C GLU A 67 -1.09 -6.31 16.84
N ARG A 68 -2.15 -6.75 16.15
CA ARG A 68 -2.48 -8.18 15.97
C ARG A 68 -1.36 -8.98 15.32
N ILE A 69 -0.65 -8.41 14.35
CA ILE A 69 0.45 -9.09 13.63
C ILE A 69 1.83 -8.80 14.24
N GLY A 70 1.90 -8.10 15.38
CA GLY A 70 3.18 -7.80 16.06
C GLY A 70 4.09 -6.83 15.29
N TRP A 71 3.52 -5.90 14.51
CA TRP A 71 4.29 -5.06 13.58
C TRP A 71 4.99 -3.84 14.21
N GLY A 72 4.87 -3.63 15.52
CA GLY A 72 5.32 -2.39 16.19
C GLY A 72 6.78 -2.00 15.96
N ALA A 73 7.71 -2.97 15.93
CA ALA A 73 9.12 -2.68 15.64
C ALA A 73 9.34 -2.14 14.21
N ASN A 74 8.57 -2.62 13.24
CA ASN A 74 8.64 -2.17 11.86
C ASN A 74 8.06 -0.76 11.67
N GLU A 75 7.13 -0.34 12.54
CA GLU A 75 6.59 1.02 12.52
C GLU A 75 7.68 2.07 12.76
N ALA A 76 8.55 1.85 13.75
CA ALA A 76 9.66 2.75 14.04
C ALA A 76 10.64 2.87 12.85
N ILE A 77 10.92 1.75 12.17
CA ILE A 77 11.78 1.72 10.97
C ILE A 77 11.16 2.52 9.83
N GLU A 78 9.85 2.40 9.63
CA GLU A 78 9.14 3.13 8.58
C GLU A 78 9.01 4.62 8.91
N LEU A 79 8.77 4.99 10.18
CA LEU A 79 8.73 6.39 10.63
C LEU A 79 10.05 7.11 10.43
N ALA A 80 11.19 6.43 10.62
CA ALA A 80 12.52 6.99 10.38
C ALA A 80 12.73 7.44 8.91
N ARG A 81 11.87 7.01 7.99
CA ARG A 81 11.87 7.47 6.59
C ARG A 81 11.12 8.76 6.39
N TYR A 82 10.47 9.34 7.40
CA TYR A 82 9.74 10.59 7.28
C TYR A 82 10.33 11.59 8.28
N GLU A 83 10.57 12.82 7.83
CA GLU A 83 11.17 13.85 8.69
C GLU A 83 10.20 14.24 9.81
N ASN A 84 10.69 14.26 11.06
CA ASN A 84 9.93 14.64 12.26
C ASN A 84 8.61 13.87 12.44
N ALA A 85 8.57 12.62 11.99
CA ALA A 85 7.36 11.80 12.04
C ALA A 85 7.13 11.18 13.42
N SER A 86 5.86 11.15 13.84
CA SER A 86 5.39 10.46 15.03
C SER A 86 4.33 9.40 14.67
N PRO A 87 4.18 8.33 15.47
CA PRO A 87 3.14 7.34 15.24
C PRO A 87 1.72 7.95 15.24
N PRO A 88 0.75 7.33 14.54
CA PRO A 88 0.91 6.11 13.75
C PRO A 88 1.46 6.39 12.33
N ILE A 89 2.28 5.49 11.79
CA ILE A 89 2.87 5.64 10.44
C ILE A 89 1.81 5.84 9.35
N ALA A 90 0.61 5.27 9.52
CA ALA A 90 -0.49 5.45 8.58
C ALA A 90 -0.95 6.92 8.51
N ALA A 91 -1.03 7.62 9.64
CA ALA A 91 -1.36 9.04 9.65
C ALA A 91 -0.29 9.86 8.92
N VAL A 92 0.99 9.58 9.20
CA VAL A 92 2.12 10.22 8.52
C VAL A 92 2.08 9.99 7.00
N LYS A 93 1.82 8.76 6.56
CA LYS A 93 1.67 8.43 5.14
C LYS A 93 0.50 9.18 4.50
N TYR A 94 -0.64 9.28 5.19
CA TYR A 94 -1.81 10.01 4.70
C TYR A 94 -1.58 11.52 4.64
N ASP A 95 -0.90 12.11 5.62
CA ASP A 95 -0.54 13.53 5.58
C ASP A 95 0.46 13.84 4.48
N PHE A 96 1.49 13.01 4.33
CA PHE A 96 2.46 13.15 3.25
C PHE A 96 1.82 12.99 1.87
N TRP A 97 0.91 12.00 1.73
CA TRP A 97 0.11 11.83 0.53
C TRP A 97 -0.68 13.10 0.19
N ARG A 98 -1.50 13.59 1.13
CA ARG A 98 -2.40 14.74 0.91
C ARG A 98 -1.66 16.04 0.62
N ASN A 99 -0.59 16.31 1.36
CA ASN A 99 0.06 17.62 1.37
C ASN A 99 1.25 17.73 0.41
N HIS A 100 1.80 16.60 -0.04
CA HIS A 100 3.01 16.61 -0.87
C HIS A 100 2.86 15.78 -2.15
N GLN A 101 2.44 14.52 -2.04
CA GLN A 101 2.47 13.60 -3.18
C GLN A 101 1.31 13.81 -4.15
N ARG A 102 0.08 13.85 -3.63
CA ARG A 102 -1.16 14.00 -4.41
C ARG A 102 -1.16 15.27 -5.28
N PRO A 103 -0.70 16.44 -4.81
CA PRO A 103 -0.60 17.63 -5.65
C PRO A 103 0.45 17.52 -6.77
N ALA A 104 1.42 16.61 -6.66
CA ALA A 104 2.53 16.44 -7.61
C ALA A 104 2.30 15.30 -8.61
N ILE A 105 1.19 14.55 -8.50
CA ILE A 105 0.87 13.40 -9.34
C ILE A 105 -0.32 13.76 -10.23
N ASP A 106 -0.17 13.59 -11.54
CA ASP A 106 -1.21 13.92 -12.52
C ASP A 106 -2.43 12.99 -12.43
N THR A 107 -2.20 11.70 -12.17
CA THR A 107 -3.23 10.66 -12.23
C THR A 107 -3.25 9.81 -10.97
N TRP A 108 -4.31 9.97 -10.17
CA TRP A 108 -4.50 9.21 -8.95
C TRP A 108 -5.98 8.95 -8.62
N LEU A 109 -6.21 7.99 -7.74
CA LEU A 109 -7.51 7.69 -7.14
C LEU A 109 -7.33 7.35 -5.66
N GLU A 110 -8.17 7.94 -4.81
CA GLU A 110 -8.34 7.52 -3.42
C GLU A 110 -9.50 6.51 -3.34
N VAL A 111 -9.25 5.35 -2.72
CA VAL A 111 -10.27 4.31 -2.53
C VAL A 111 -10.43 4.05 -1.05
N GLU A 112 -11.64 4.28 -0.53
CA GLU A 112 -11.98 3.89 0.84
C GLU A 112 -12.14 2.38 0.92
N TYR A 113 -11.38 1.73 1.79
CA TYR A 113 -11.33 0.27 1.88
C TYR A 113 -12.71 -0.34 2.13
N GLU A 114 -13.50 0.24 3.03
CA GLU A 114 -14.85 -0.24 3.34
C GLU A 114 -15.85 -0.10 2.18
N SER A 115 -15.56 0.75 1.18
CA SER A 115 -16.41 0.83 -0.03
C SER A 115 -16.37 -0.44 -0.86
N LEU A 116 -15.35 -1.28 -0.66
CA LEU A 116 -15.14 -2.53 -1.38
C LEU A 116 -15.90 -3.72 -0.79
N ARG A 117 -16.71 -3.52 0.25
CA ARG A 117 -17.45 -4.59 0.94
C ARG A 117 -18.29 -5.48 0.03
N GLY A 118 -18.79 -4.94 -1.09
CA GLY A 118 -19.56 -5.69 -2.08
C GLY A 118 -18.73 -6.45 -3.12
N HIS A 119 -17.40 -6.33 -3.10
CA HIS A 119 -16.54 -6.92 -4.12
C HIS A 119 -16.37 -8.44 -3.90
N PRO A 120 -16.36 -9.30 -4.94
CA PRO A 120 -16.20 -10.76 -4.78
C PRO A 120 -14.92 -11.22 -4.06
N LEU A 121 -13.88 -10.38 -4.07
CA LEU A 121 -12.61 -10.63 -3.38
C LEU A 121 -12.55 -9.98 -1.99
N TRP A 122 -13.64 -9.40 -1.51
CA TRP A 122 -13.73 -8.88 -0.14
C TRP A 122 -13.78 -10.05 0.85
N ILE A 123 -12.95 -9.96 1.89
CA ILE A 123 -12.94 -10.94 2.98
C ILE A 123 -13.45 -10.24 4.22
N ASP A 124 -14.43 -10.75 4.94
CA ASP A 124 -15.00 -10.03 6.08
C ASP A 124 -14.01 -9.91 7.24
N LYS A 125 -14.10 -8.83 8.03
CA LYS A 125 -13.17 -8.56 9.15
C LYS A 125 -13.04 -9.74 10.12
N ARG A 126 -14.12 -10.51 10.31
CA ARG A 126 -14.17 -11.70 11.17
C ARG A 126 -13.32 -12.86 10.64
N GLU A 127 -13.15 -12.95 9.33
CA GLU A 127 -12.37 -14.00 8.66
C GLU A 127 -10.89 -13.64 8.53
N ARG A 128 -10.53 -12.38 8.83
CA ARG A 128 -9.14 -11.87 8.78
C ARG A 128 -8.35 -12.13 10.07
N ALA A 129 -8.89 -12.90 11.03
CA ALA A 129 -8.24 -13.15 12.32
C ALA A 129 -6.83 -13.75 12.16
N GLU A 130 -6.69 -14.68 11.20
CA GLU A 130 -5.46 -15.42 10.89
C GLU A 130 -4.56 -14.72 9.86
N PHE A 131 -4.86 -13.48 9.46
CA PHE A 131 -4.03 -12.78 8.49
C PHE A 131 -2.67 -12.43 9.09
N THR A 132 -1.59 -12.83 8.46
CA THR A 132 -0.25 -12.38 8.83
C THR A 132 0.07 -11.05 8.13
N ALA A 133 1.32 -10.60 8.19
CA ALA A 133 1.79 -9.48 7.37
C ALA A 133 1.54 -9.72 5.87
N ARG A 134 1.57 -10.97 5.42
CA ARG A 134 1.24 -11.37 4.04
C ARG A 134 -0.22 -11.82 3.99
N GLN A 135 -1.01 -11.10 3.19
CA GLN A 135 -2.47 -11.29 3.12
C GLN A 135 -2.92 -11.85 1.75
N THR A 136 -1.99 -12.09 0.84
CA THR A 136 -2.24 -12.53 -0.55
C THR A 136 -2.17 -14.05 -0.74
N GLU A 137 -1.53 -14.80 0.17
CA GLU A 137 -1.30 -16.25 0.04
C GLU A 137 -2.58 -17.11 0.19
N ARG A 138 -3.72 -16.50 0.54
CA ARG A 138 -4.99 -17.21 0.80
C ARG A 138 -6.00 -17.19 -0.35
N ILE A 139 -5.68 -16.54 -1.46
CA ILE A 139 -6.56 -16.51 -2.64
C ILE A 139 -5.99 -17.53 -3.64
N ALA A 140 -6.34 -18.80 -3.43
CA ALA A 140 -6.16 -19.89 -4.39
C ALA A 140 -7.51 -20.22 -5.03
#